data_AF-A0A920DVU5-F1
#
_entry.id   AF-A0A920DVU5-F1
#
_cell.length_a   1.000
_cell.length_b   1.000
_cell.length_c   1.000
_cell.angle_alpha   90.00
_cell.angle_beta   90.00
_cell.angle_gamma   90.00
#
_symmetry.space_group_name_H-M   'P 1'
#
loop_
_entity.id
_entity.type
_entity.pdbx_description
1 polymer ?
#
loop_
_entity_poly.entity_id
_entity_poly.type
_entity_poly.pdbx_seq_one_letter_code
_entity_poly.pdbx_strand_id
1 'polypeptide(L)'
;MVEYYARRAVMMVDYKHNVARSSVDENSASHQALAWLADGKSIPFVICIYNLDIEEPLFEVLPVNQTAKDYFGGPHILTEDWVRCQHHLRGLAQDKELKRVLESLKNEAPRTEN
;
A
#
# COMPACT_ATOMS: atom_id res chain seq x y z
N MET A 1 6.24 5.99 -4.65
CA MET A 1 6.01 4.75 -5.41
C MET A 1 4.51 4.57 -5.61
N VAL A 2 4.08 4.09 -6.78
CA VAL A 2 2.68 3.72 -7.03
C VAL A 2 2.62 2.21 -7.09
N GLU A 3 1.78 1.60 -6.27
CA GLU A 3 1.52 0.18 -6.25
C GLU A 3 0.47 -0.15 -7.30
N TYR A 4 0.70 -1.21 -8.07
CA TYR A 4 -0.18 -1.65 -9.15
C TYR A 4 -0.67 -3.08 -8.91
N TYR A 5 -1.91 -3.34 -9.34
CA TYR A 5 -2.44 -4.69 -9.51
C TYR A 5 -3.29 -4.75 -10.77
N ALA A 6 -3.12 -5.78 -11.59
CA ALA A 6 -3.85 -5.96 -12.85
C ALA A 6 -3.89 -4.69 -13.74
N ARG A 7 -2.76 -3.97 -13.85
CA ARG A 7 -2.60 -2.69 -14.58
C ARG A 7 -3.42 -1.51 -14.04
N ARG A 8 -3.94 -1.59 -12.82
CA ARG A 8 -4.61 -0.49 -12.11
C ARG A 8 -3.74 -0.05 -10.95
N ALA A 9 -3.63 1.26 -10.75
CA ALA A 9 -3.01 1.82 -9.55
C ALA A 9 -3.94 1.54 -8.36
N VAL A 10 -3.39 0.94 -7.30
CA VAL A 10 -4.17 0.52 -6.12
C VAL A 10 -3.81 1.30 -4.86
N MET A 11 -2.61 1.88 -4.82
CA MET A 11 -2.13 2.67 -3.70
C MET A 11 -0.97 3.54 -4.16
N MET A 12 -0.82 4.70 -3.56
CA MET A 12 0.39 5.48 -3.65
C MET A 12 1.08 5.46 -2.28
N VAL A 13 2.39 5.26 -2.27
CA VAL A 13 3.20 5.20 -1.05
C VAL A 13 4.46 6.01 -1.25
N ASP A 14 4.69 7.02 -0.41
CA ASP A 14 6.01 7.63 -0.27
C ASP A 14 6.75 6.98 0.90
N TYR A 15 7.83 6.25 0.60
CA TYR A 15 8.64 5.59 1.63
C TYR A 15 9.72 6.51 2.15
N LYS A 16 9.89 6.53 3.47
CA LYS A 16 10.97 7.24 4.15
C LYS A 16 11.59 6.33 5.20
N HIS A 17 12.90 6.36 5.32
CA HIS A 17 13.57 5.72 6.45
C HIS A 17 13.27 6.49 7.75
N ASN A 18 13.22 5.83 8.90
CA ASN A 18 12.95 6.45 10.21
C ASN A 18 13.85 7.64 10.56
N VAL A 19 15.12 7.66 10.09
CA VAL A 19 16.06 8.77 10.29
C VAL A 19 15.59 10.06 9.64
N ALA A 20 14.75 9.96 8.60
CA ALA A 20 14.18 11.11 7.90
C ALA A 20 12.85 11.58 8.52
N ARG A 21 12.32 10.90 9.55
CA ARG A 21 10.98 11.16 10.12
C ARG A 21 10.75 12.62 10.49
N SER A 22 11.75 13.29 11.07
CA SER A 22 11.69 14.69 11.49
C SER A 22 11.64 15.69 10.32
N SER A 23 12.02 15.25 9.12
CA SER A 23 11.99 16.05 7.90
C SER A 23 10.74 15.81 7.04
N VAL A 24 9.87 14.87 7.45
CA VAL A 24 8.63 14.56 6.74
C VAL A 24 7.61 15.67 7.00
N ASP A 25 7.30 16.42 5.95
CA ASP A 25 6.17 17.36 5.92
C ASP A 25 5.02 16.76 5.10
N GLU A 26 4.02 16.23 5.80
CA GLU A 26 2.78 15.69 5.21
C GLU A 26 2.01 16.75 4.40
N ASN A 27 2.21 18.03 4.73
CA ASN A 27 1.53 19.16 4.09
C ASN A 27 2.39 19.86 3.04
N SER A 28 3.50 19.26 2.61
CA SER A 28 4.33 19.85 1.55
C SER A 28 3.49 20.04 0.27
N ALA A 29 3.80 21.07 -0.52
CA ALA A 29 3.07 21.35 -1.75
C ALA A 29 3.01 20.14 -2.71
N SER A 30 4.10 19.36 -2.78
CA SER A 30 4.17 18.13 -3.55
C SER A 30 3.21 17.06 -3.03
N HIS A 31 3.14 16.85 -1.71
CA HIS A 31 2.20 15.90 -1.11
C HIS A 31 0.76 16.32 -1.31
N GLN A 32 0.43 17.61 -1.18
CA GLN A 32 -0.92 18.11 -1.43
C GLN A 32 -1.35 17.89 -2.89
N ALA A 33 -0.48 18.20 -3.85
CA ALA A 33 -0.77 18.01 -5.27
C ALA A 33 -1.02 16.53 -5.60
N LEU A 34 -0.17 15.64 -5.06
CA LEU A 34 -0.31 14.19 -5.23
C LEU A 34 -1.55 13.64 -4.54
N ALA A 35 -1.89 14.12 -3.33
CA ALA A 35 -3.08 13.73 -2.59
C ALA A 35 -4.35 14.07 -3.38
N TRP A 36 -4.43 15.28 -3.95
CA TRP A 36 -5.55 15.70 -4.77
C TRP A 36 -5.73 14.83 -6.02
N LEU A 37 -4.64 14.50 -6.72
CA LEU A 37 -4.67 13.60 -7.87
C LEU A 37 -5.14 12.19 -7.49
N ALA A 38 -4.68 11.67 -6.35
CA ALA A 38 -5.01 10.34 -5.86
C ALA A 38 -6.48 10.24 -5.41
N ASP A 39 -6.99 11.25 -4.70
CA ASP A 39 -8.42 11.32 -4.32
C ASP A 39 -9.34 11.38 -5.55
N GLY A 40 -8.95 12.10 -6.60
CA GLY A 40 -9.68 12.12 -7.87
C GLY A 40 -9.82 10.76 -8.57
N LYS A 41 -9.08 9.74 -8.10
CA LYS A 41 -9.13 8.36 -8.59
C LYS A 41 -9.47 7.34 -7.51
N SER A 42 -9.85 7.79 -6.31
CA SER A 42 -10.10 6.91 -5.16
C SER A 42 -8.92 5.97 -4.87
N ILE A 43 -7.70 6.50 -4.98
CA ILE A 43 -6.47 5.77 -4.67
C ILE A 43 -5.98 6.24 -3.30
N PRO A 44 -5.78 5.35 -2.31
CA PRO A 44 -5.20 5.74 -1.03
C PRO A 44 -3.74 6.16 -1.22
N PHE A 45 -3.41 7.35 -0.70
CA PHE A 45 -2.04 7.85 -0.63
C PHE A 45 -1.57 7.95 0.82
N VAL A 46 -0.45 7.29 1.11
CA VAL A 46 0.19 7.34 2.43
C VAL A 46 1.67 7.69 2.32
N ILE A 47 2.21 8.22 3.41
CA ILE A 47 3.65 8.19 3.69
C ILE A 47 3.89 7.00 4.61
N CYS A 48 4.88 6.17 4.29
CA CYS A 48 5.29 5.05 5.13
C CYS A 48 6.70 5.32 5.65
N ILE A 49 6.82 5.56 6.96
CA ILE A 49 8.12 5.63 7.62
C ILE A 49 8.50 4.24 8.11
N TYR A 50 9.57 3.68 7.56
CA TYR A 50 10.02 2.34 7.89
C TYR A 50 11.27 2.34 8.78
N ASN A 51 11.40 1.31 9.62
CA ASN A 51 12.62 0.98 10.35
C ASN A 51 12.92 -0.51 10.19
N LEU A 52 13.98 -0.84 9.45
CA LEU A 52 14.43 -2.23 9.23
C LEU A 52 15.68 -2.58 10.07
N ASP A 53 16.20 -1.64 10.86
CA ASP A 53 17.45 -1.81 11.64
C ASP A 53 17.21 -2.49 13.00
N ILE A 54 15.98 -2.91 13.25
CA ILE A 54 15.52 -3.52 14.50
C ILE A 54 15.01 -4.94 14.23
N GLU A 55 14.97 -5.77 15.28
CA GLU A 55 14.60 -7.19 15.16
C GLU A 55 13.21 -7.41 14.57
N GLU A 56 12.24 -6.59 14.97
CA GLU A 56 10.90 -6.56 14.38
C GLU A 56 10.71 -5.30 13.52
N PRO A 57 10.69 -5.43 12.17
CA PRO A 57 10.50 -4.28 11.28
C PRO A 57 9.24 -3.47 11.60
N LEU A 58 9.37 -2.15 11.62
CA LEU A 58 8.26 -1.23 11.88
C LEU A 58 7.95 -0.37 10.66
N PHE A 59 6.66 -0.08 10.47
CA PHE A 59 6.10 0.73 9.41
C PHE A 59 5.05 1.68 9.98
N GLU A 60 5.41 2.93 10.20
CA GLU A 60 4.47 4.00 10.55
C GLU A 60 3.78 4.49 9.28
N VAL A 61 2.47 4.29 9.21
CA VAL A 61 1.62 4.68 8.08
C VAL A 61 0.95 5.99 8.40
N LEU A 62 1.17 7.00 7.56
CA LEU A 62 0.59 8.33 7.65
C LEU A 62 -0.38 8.56 6.49
N PRO A 63 -1.71 8.52 6.72
CA PRO A 63 -2.71 8.76 5.67
C PRO A 63 -2.69 10.23 5.20
N VAL A 64 -2.36 10.45 3.93
CA VAL A 64 -2.21 11.81 3.37
C VAL A 64 -3.54 12.35 2.83
N ASN A 65 -4.22 11.56 2.00
CA ASN A 65 -5.45 11.97 1.32
C ASN A 65 -6.73 11.43 1.99
N GLN A 66 -7.90 11.91 1.58
CA GLN A 66 -9.16 11.50 2.22
C GLN A 66 -9.41 10.01 2.02
N THR A 67 -9.13 9.47 0.82
CA THR A 67 -9.28 8.04 0.54
C THR A 67 -8.45 7.18 1.50
N ALA A 68 -7.21 7.56 1.78
CA ALA A 68 -6.38 6.85 2.75
C ALA A 68 -6.91 7.01 4.17
N LYS A 69 -7.40 8.19 4.56
CA LYS A 69 -7.99 8.42 5.89
C LYS A 69 -9.24 7.60 6.12
N ASP A 70 -10.08 7.44 5.09
CA ASP A 70 -11.28 6.60 5.17
C ASP A 70 -10.92 5.12 5.35
N TYR A 71 -9.81 4.68 4.73
CA TYR A 71 -9.36 3.28 4.80
C TYR A 71 -8.58 2.95 6.07
N PHE A 72 -7.63 3.81 6.44
CA PHE A 72 -6.67 3.58 7.53
C PHE A 72 -7.04 4.30 8.84
N GLY A 73 -7.95 5.27 8.79
CA GLY A 73 -8.18 6.21 9.88
C GLY A 73 -7.04 7.22 9.99
N GLY A 74 -6.31 7.16 11.11
CA GLY A 74 -5.21 8.07 11.41
C GLY A 74 -3.83 7.41 11.30
N PRO A 75 -2.78 8.13 11.73
CA PRO A 75 -1.45 7.57 11.90
C PRO A 75 -1.45 6.31 12.77
N HIS A 76 -0.83 5.24 12.30
CA HIS A 76 -0.69 3.99 13.06
C HIS A 76 0.56 3.23 12.64
N ILE A 77 1.04 2.35 13.52
CA ILE A 77 2.25 1.56 13.32
C ILE A 77 1.85 0.12 13.00
N LEU A 78 2.47 -0.44 11.98
CA LEU A 78 2.33 -1.83 11.55
C LEU A 78 3.70 -2.52 11.57
N THR A 79 3.69 -3.85 11.67
CA THR A 79 4.87 -4.71 11.49
C THR A 79 4.74 -5.47 10.16
N GLU A 80 4.73 -6.81 10.18
CA GLU A 80 4.42 -7.65 9.01
C GLU A 80 3.05 -7.33 8.40
N ASP A 81 2.13 -6.79 9.20
CA ASP A 81 0.80 -6.38 8.76
C ASP A 81 0.84 -5.31 7.67
N TRP A 82 1.92 -4.52 7.59
CA TRP A 82 2.11 -3.59 6.47
C TRP A 82 2.16 -4.30 5.12
N VAL A 83 2.94 -5.38 5.04
CA VAL A 83 3.05 -6.18 3.81
C VAL A 83 1.70 -6.83 3.50
N ARG A 84 1.01 -7.36 4.52
CA ARG A 84 -0.34 -7.93 4.36
C ARG A 84 -1.35 -6.89 3.87
N CYS A 85 -1.32 -5.67 4.40
CA CYS A 85 -2.14 -4.55 3.95
C CYS A 85 -1.86 -4.21 2.49
N GLN A 86 -0.61 -4.17 2.06
CA GLN A 86 -0.28 -3.93 0.64
C GLN A 86 -0.79 -5.04 -0.27
N HIS A 87 -0.67 -6.29 0.13
CA HIS A 87 -1.27 -7.41 -0.60
C HIS A 87 -2.80 -7.34 -0.64
N HIS A 88 -3.43 -6.90 0.45
CA HIS A 88 -4.87 -6.70 0.51
C HIS A 88 -5.33 -5.50 -0.34
N LEU A 89 -4.58 -4.40 -0.37
CA LEU A 89 -4.85 -3.22 -1.21
C LEU A 89 -4.63 -3.51 -2.69
N ARG A 90 -3.65 -4.36 -3.01
CA ARG A 90 -3.56 -5.03 -4.33
C ARG A 90 -4.79 -5.93 -4.61
N GLY A 91 -5.78 -6.00 -3.72
CA GLY A 91 -7.00 -6.81 -3.79
C GLY A 91 -8.33 -6.13 -3.37
N LEU A 92 -8.41 -4.80 -3.21
CA LEU A 92 -9.70 -4.07 -3.15
C LEU A 92 -10.15 -3.71 -4.58
N ALA A 93 -11.22 -4.27 -5.16
CA ALA A 93 -12.14 -5.24 -4.63
C ALA A 93 -12.70 -6.07 -5.80
N GLN A 94 -12.42 -7.38 -5.83
CA GLN A 94 -13.41 -8.46 -6.07
C GLN A 94 -12.79 -9.81 -5.69
N ASP A 95 -13.16 -10.33 -4.53
CA ASP A 95 -12.78 -11.68 -4.05
C ASP A 95 -13.04 -12.81 -5.07
N LYS A 96 -14.03 -12.62 -5.95
CA LYS A 96 -14.45 -13.64 -6.92
C LYS A 96 -13.51 -13.73 -8.12
N GLU A 97 -12.96 -12.61 -8.56
CA GLU A 97 -12.11 -12.56 -9.75
C GLU A 97 -10.69 -13.02 -9.43
N LEU A 98 -10.15 -12.61 -8.28
CA LEU A 98 -8.88 -13.13 -7.75
C LEU A 98 -8.92 -14.64 -7.54
N LYS A 99 -10.00 -15.17 -6.94
CA LYS A 99 -10.19 -16.63 -6.80
C LYS A 99 -10.16 -17.33 -8.17
N ARG A 100 -10.84 -16.79 -9.18
CA ARG A 100 -10.83 -17.36 -10.54
C ARG A 100 -9.45 -17.32 -11.20
N VAL A 101 -8.71 -16.22 -11.08
CA VAL A 101 -7.35 -16.09 -11.64
C VAL A 101 -6.38 -17.04 -10.93
N LEU A 102 -6.46 -17.15 -9.61
CA LEU A 102 -5.64 -18.11 -8.86
C LEU A 102 -5.98 -19.57 -9.20
N GLU A 103 -7.26 -19.89 -9.41
CA GLU A 103 -7.71 -21.20 -9.88
C GLU A 103 -7.21 -21.49 -11.31
N SER A 104 -7.25 -20.51 -12.23
CA SER A 104 -6.74 -20.72 -13.59
C SER A 104 -5.23 -20.92 -13.60
N LEU A 105 -4.48 -20.15 -12.82
CA LEU A 105 -3.02 -20.29 -12.71
C LEU A 105 -2.61 -21.63 -12.09
N LYS A 106 -3.39 -22.20 -11.16
CA LYS A 106 -3.16 -23.55 -10.64
C LYS A 106 -3.40 -24.64 -11.68
N ASN A 107 -4.33 -24.42 -12.61
CA ASN A 107 -4.63 -25.36 -13.69
C ASN A 107 -3.65 -25.25 -14.86
N GLU A 108 -3.00 -24.09 -15.03
CA GLU A 108 -1.97 -23.83 -16.04
C GLU A 108 -0.54 -24.12 -15.56
N ALA A 109 -0.33 -24.22 -14.24
CA ALA A 109 0.95 -24.67 -13.70
C ALA A 109 1.21 -26.12 -14.15
N PRO A 110 2.35 -26.43 -14.79
CA PRO A 110 2.67 -27.80 -15.17
C PRO A 110 2.67 -28.67 -13.91
N ARG A 111 1.82 -29.70 -13.91
CA ARG A 111 1.83 -30.71 -12.88
C ARG A 111 3.20 -31.34 -12.93
N THR A 112 4.06 -31.03 -11.96
CA THR A 112 5.24 -31.85 -11.70
C THR A 112 4.72 -33.20 -11.21
N GLU A 113 4.61 -34.14 -12.14
CA GLU A 113 4.43 -35.55 -11.85
C GLU A 113 5.67 -36.01 -11.05
N ASN A 114 5.42 -36.51 -9.84
CA ASN A 114 6.40 -37.26 -9.06
C ASN A 114 6.52 -38.68 -9.60
#